data_AF-A0A6I2VFR7-F1
#
_entry.id   AF-A0A6I2VFR7-F1
#
_cell.length_a   1.000
_cell.length_b   1.000
_cell.length_c   1.000
_cell.angle_alpha   90.00
_cell.angle_beta   90.00
_cell.angle_gamma   90.00
#
_symmetry.space_group_name_H-M   'P 1'
#
loop_
_entity.id
_entity.type
_entity.pdbx_description
1 polymer ?
#
loop_
_entity_poly.entity_id
_entity_poly.type
_entity_poly.pdbx_seq_one_letter_code
_entity_poly.pdbx_strand_id
1 'polypeptide(L)' 'MSIDVARIKKDFPLLARTVRDGRELIYLDSGATSQKPYQVLDAERSFYETSYAAVHRGAHALAEEATIH' A
#
# COMPACT_ATOMS: atom_id res chain seq x y z
N MET A 1 12.23 -19.91 13.70
CA MET A 1 12.18 -19.07 12.49
C MET A 1 12.74 -17.69 12.85
N SER A 2 13.59 -17.14 11.99
CA SER A 2 14.13 -15.78 12.13
C SER A 2 13.38 -14.84 11.19
N ILE A 3 13.02 -13.65 11.68
CA ILE A 3 12.39 -12.60 10.87
C ILE A 3 13.48 -11.68 10.32
N ASP A 4 13.55 -11.53 9.00
CA ASP A 4 14.43 -10.57 8.34
C ASP A 4 13.75 -9.19 8.27
N VAL A 5 14.01 -8.37 9.29
CA VAL A 5 13.46 -7.01 9.40
C VAL A 5 14.00 -6.09 8.30
N ALA A 6 15.25 -6.28 7.85
CA ALA A 6 15.85 -5.45 6.81
C ALA A 6 15.15 -5.68 5.46
N ARG A 7 14.79 -6.93 5.15
CA ARG A 7 13.97 -7.25 3.99
C ARG A 7 12.57 -6.64 4.11
N ILE A 8 11.91 -6.77 5.26
CA ILE A 8 10.57 -6.21 5.47
C ILE A 8 10.58 -4.67 5.33
N LYS A 9 11.57 -3.97 5.90
CA LYS A 9 11.65 -2.50 5.81
C LYS A 9 11.71 -2.00 4.36
N LYS A 10 12.30 -2.76 3.44
CA LYS A 10 12.37 -2.41 2.01
C LYS A 10 11.00 -2.40 1.33
N ASP A 11 10.04 -3.14 1.85
CA ASP A 11 8.69 -3.14 1.30
C ASP A 11 7.92 -1.85 1.63
N PHE A 12 8.36 -1.06 2.62
CA PHE A 12 7.71 0.18 3.05
C PHE A 12 8.46 1.40 2.52
N PRO A 13 8.08 1.95 1.34
CA PRO A 13 8.84 3.02 0.67
C PRO A 13 9.06 4.25 1.55
N LEU A 14 8.08 4.63 2.38
CA LEU A 14 8.19 5.84 3.19
C LEU A 14 9.33 5.75 4.21
N LEU A 15 9.65 4.55 4.70
CA LEU A 15 10.70 4.34 5.70
C LEU A 15 12.13 4.52 5.16
N ALA A 16 12.29 4.63 3.83
CA ALA A 16 13.56 4.95 3.19
C ALA A 16 13.79 6.48 3.05
N ARG A 17 12.81 7.31 3.40
CA ARG A 17 12.89 8.76 3.23
C ARG A 17 13.75 9.40 4.32
N THR A 18 14.38 10.52 3.98
CA THR A 18 14.96 11.44 4.94
C THR A 18 13.96 12.53 5.33
N VAL A 19 14.11 13.05 6.55
CA VAL A 19 13.39 14.20 7.08
C VAL A 19 14.32 15.41 7.20
N ARG A 20 13.92 16.42 7.98
CA ARG A 20 14.71 17.64 8.24
C ARG A 20 16.15 17.28 8.62
N ASP A 21 17.07 18.10 8.13
CA ASP A 21 18.51 17.96 8.38
C ASP A 21 19.10 16.63 7.88
N GLY A 22 18.48 16.01 6.87
CA GLY A 22 18.98 14.79 6.22
C GLY A 22 18.89 13.53 7.08
N ARG A 23 18.17 13.58 8.21
CA ARG A 23 18.04 12.43 9.12
C ARG A 23 17.10 11.38 8.56
N GLU A 24 17.34 10.10 8.87
CA GLU A 24 16.42 9.03 8.52
C GLU A 24 15.06 9.21 9.21
N LEU A 25 13.98 8.84 8.52
CA LEU A 25 12.66 8.79 9.11
C LEU A 25 12.57 7.63 10.13
N ILE A 26 12.29 7.96 11.39
CA ILE A 26 11.91 7.00 12.44
C ILE A 26 10.44 7.26 12.78
N TYR A 27 9.57 6.38 12.30
CA TYR A 27 8.12 6.53 12.45
C TYR A 27 7.59 5.66 13.61
N LEU A 28 7.39 6.25 14.79
CA LEU A 28 6.95 5.56 16.02
C LEU A 28 5.48 5.79 16.38
N ASP A 29 4.65 6.15 15.39
CA ASP A 29 3.21 6.43 15.57
C ASP A 29 2.32 5.44 14.81
N SER A 30 2.82 4.21 14.61
CA SER A 30 2.09 3.17 13.86
C SER A 30 0.78 2.74 14.53
N GLY A 31 0.61 3.03 15.84
CA GLY A 31 -0.62 2.79 16.57
C GLY A 31 -1.77 3.73 16.18
N ALA A 32 -1.46 4.94 15.68
CA ALA A 32 -2.46 5.85 15.14
C ALA A 32 -2.72 5.56 13.66
N THR A 33 -1.67 5.37 12.86
CA THR A 33 -1.79 4.95 11.45
C THR A 33 -0.53 4.25 10.97
N SER A 34 -0.68 3.19 10.20
CA SER A 34 0.46 2.39 9.74
C SER A 34 0.91 2.79 8.34
N GLN A 35 2.20 2.62 8.08
CA GLN A 35 2.75 2.79 6.73
C GLN A 35 2.29 1.66 5.82
N LYS A 36 2.14 1.96 4.52
CA LYS A 36 1.70 0.97 3.53
C LYS A 36 2.91 0.37 2.81
N PRO A 37 2.99 -0.96 2.69
CA PRO A 37 4.00 -1.59 1.85
C PRO A 37 3.62 -1.47 0.36
N TYR A 38 4.57 -1.69 -0.55
CA TYR A 38 4.35 -1.61 -2.01
C TYR A 38 3.15 -2.44 -2.47
N GLN A 39 2.99 -3.65 -1.94
CA GLN A 39 1.91 -4.56 -2.32
C GLN A 39 0.52 -3.95 -2.12
N VAL A 40 0.32 -3.16 -1.06
CA VAL A 40 -0.95 -2.45 -0.81
C VAL A 40 -1.11 -1.29 -1.77
N LEU A 41 -0.03 -0.53 -1.99
CA LEU A 41 -0.04 0.62 -2.90
C LEU A 41 -0.31 0.20 -4.35
N ASP A 42 0.28 -0.91 -4.78
CA ASP A 42 0.15 -1.46 -6.12
C ASP A 42 -1.25 -2.04 -6.34
N ALA A 43 -1.83 -2.71 -5.34
CA ALA A 43 -3.21 -3.18 -5.40
C ALA A 43 -4.21 -2.00 -5.48
N GLU A 44 -4.03 -0.97 -4.65
CA GLU A 44 -4.84 0.25 -4.72
C GLU A 44 -4.72 0.93 -6.09
N ARG A 45 -3.49 1.07 -6.60
CA ARG A 45 -3.25 1.63 -7.94
C ARG A 45 -3.92 0.81 -9.02
N SER A 46 -3.71 -0.52 -9.03
CA SER A 46 -4.31 -1.41 -10.03
C SER A 46 -5.82 -1.28 -10.03
N PHE A 47 -6.46 -1.29 -8.85
CA PHE A 47 -7.91 -1.10 -8.74
C PHE A 47 -8.37 0.21 -9.40
N TYR A 48 -7.67 1.31 -9.13
CA TYR A 48 -8.00 2.60 -9.74
C TYR A 48 -7.78 2.65 -11.25
N GLU A 49 -6.77 1.95 -11.75
CA GLU A 49 -6.42 1.94 -13.18
C GLU A 49 -7.30 0.99 -14.00
N THR A 50 -7.73 -0.14 -13.45
CA THR A 50 -8.39 -1.22 -14.21
C THR A 50 -9.85 -1.43 -13.87
N SER A 51 -10.26 -1.14 -12.63
CA SER A 51 -11.53 -1.64 -12.08
C SER A 51 -12.41 -0.56 -11.46
N TYR A 52 -11.97 0.71 -11.47
CA TYR A 52 -12.70 1.82 -10.88
C TYR A 52 -13.98 2.12 -11.66
N ALA A 53 -15.12 1.69 -11.11
CA ALA A 53 -16.44 1.94 -11.66
C ALA A 53 -17.35 2.57 -10.60
N ALA A 54 -18.34 3.35 -11.04
CA ALA A 54 -19.39 3.84 -10.16
C ALA A 54 -20.18 2.65 -9.59
N VAL A 55 -20.14 2.49 -8.26
CA VAL A 55 -20.74 1.38 -7.48
C VAL A 55 -22.23 1.16 -7.77
N HIS A 56 -22.91 2.17 -8.33
CA HIS A 56 -24.35 2.14 -8.59
C HIS A 56 -24.78 2.04 -10.07
N ARG A 57 -23.88 2.04 -11.06
CA ARG A 57 -24.26 1.97 -12.51
C ARG A 57 -23.33 1.13 -13.40
N GLY A 58 -22.50 0.25 -12.84
CA GLY A 58 -21.54 -0.57 -13.61
C GLY A 58 -21.50 -2.05 -13.21
N ALA A 59 -22.55 -2.59 -12.60
CA ALA A 59 -22.54 -3.86 -11.88
C ALA A 59 -22.49 -5.15 -12.73
N HIS A 60 -22.14 -5.10 -14.03
CA HIS A 60 -22.20 -6.29 -14.88
C HIS A 60 -20.87 -6.76 -15.50
N ALA A 61 -19.78 -6.00 -15.40
CA ALA A 61 -18.47 -6.46 -15.89
C ALA A 61 -17.34 -6.19 -14.88
N LEU A 62 -17.20 -4.96 -14.40
CA LEU A 62 -16.07 -4.57 -13.54
C LEU A 62 -16.19 -5.06 -12.08
N ALA A 63 -17.40 -5.42 -11.63
CA ALA A 63 -17.62 -5.96 -10.28
C ALA A 63 -17.23 -7.45 -10.13
N GLU A 64 -17.31 -8.24 -11.21
CA GLU A 64 -16.87 -9.64 -11.21
C GLU A 64 -15.35 -9.76 -11.13
N GLU A 65 -14.62 -8.93 -11.90
CA GLU A 65 -13.15 -8.94 -11.93
C GLU A 65 -12.51 -8.51 -10.60
N ALA A 66 -13.19 -7.68 -9.79
CA ALA A 66 -12.68 -7.21 -8.49
C ALA A 66 -12.82 -8.22 -7.34
N THR A 67 -13.57 -9.32 -7.52
CA THR A 67 -13.88 -10.27 -6.44
C THR A 67 -13.16 -11.62 -6.59
N ILE A 68 -12.64 -11.93 -7.77
CA ILE A 68 -11.90 -13.17 -8.04
C ILE A 68 -10.41 -12.83 -8.20
N HIS A 69 -9.74 -12.49 -7.11
CA HIS A 69 -8.31 -12.80 -6.97
C HIS A 69 -7.83 -12.89 -5.52
#